data_AF-A0A401MLV8-F1
#
_entry.id   AF-A0A401MLV8-F1
#
_cell.length_a   1.000
_cell.length_b   1.000
_cell.length_c   1.000
_cell.angle_alpha   90.00
_cell.angle_beta   90.00
_cell.angle_gamma   90.00
#
_symmetry.space_group_name_H-M   'P 1'
#
loop_
_entity.id
_entity.type
_entity.pdbx_description
1 polymer ?
#
loop_
_entity_poly.entity_id
_entity_poly.type
_entity_poly.pdbx_seq_one_letter_code
_entity_poly.pdbx_strand_id
1 'polypeptide(L)'
;MIPLGHTFDAVRLPERIVHAGAGTDDPDIVRAYLAQYLNGPVIHDLGFARYYALVPPGSAKQWRAKVVECLGEGTYLGVPRTDRTEQTRASYWVVPPARPGGLCRAGDALAVVIAGNYLADDEDDGSMTGPATNALPLDITTMHADAERLLARGPEPLSDEELETVRLRLRGYIQLLIPEVEQSVSPLPWGDSRREHALTCAGEARMRLWLGPGNTLPVRYSVLHRLARSVLALCDCLPGEDES
;
A
#
# COMPACT_ATOMS: atom_id res chain seq x y z
N MET A 1 -25.95 -8.70 -16.33
CA MET A 1 -25.49 -8.83 -14.92
C MET A 1 -25.26 -10.30 -14.64
N ILE A 2 -24.33 -10.64 -13.75
CA ILE A 2 -23.95 -12.02 -13.38
C ILE A 2 -24.19 -12.20 -11.87
N PRO A 3 -24.80 -13.32 -11.43
CA PRO A 3 -24.97 -13.62 -10.01
C PRO A 3 -23.63 -13.94 -9.34
N LEU A 4 -23.40 -13.36 -8.15
CA LEU A 4 -22.25 -13.64 -7.29
C LEU A 4 -22.46 -14.90 -6.44
N GLY A 5 -21.40 -15.41 -5.79
CA GLY A 5 -21.46 -16.58 -4.91
C GLY A 5 -21.22 -17.93 -5.60
N HIS A 6 -21.23 -17.97 -6.93
CA HIS A 6 -20.99 -19.19 -7.71
C HIS A 6 -19.67 -19.17 -8.47
N THR A 7 -19.51 -18.23 -9.41
CA THR A 7 -18.28 -18.13 -10.23
C THR A 7 -17.24 -17.25 -9.57
N PHE A 8 -17.68 -16.20 -8.88
CA PHE A 8 -16.85 -15.28 -8.12
C PHE A 8 -17.72 -14.52 -7.11
N ASP A 9 -17.06 -13.97 -6.09
CA ASP A 9 -17.56 -12.90 -5.24
C ASP A 9 -16.88 -11.58 -5.67
N ALA A 10 -17.28 -10.44 -5.11
CA ALA A 10 -16.67 -9.15 -5.45
C ALA A 10 -16.44 -8.28 -4.21
N VAL A 11 -15.21 -7.80 -4.03
CA VAL A 11 -14.92 -6.78 -3.01
C VAL A 11 -15.24 -5.40 -3.60
N ARG A 12 -16.13 -4.65 -2.93
CA ARG A 12 -16.53 -3.30 -3.33
C ARG A 12 -15.55 -2.29 -2.75
N LEU A 13 -14.70 -1.72 -3.61
CA LEU A 13 -13.67 -0.76 -3.22
C LEU A 13 -14.13 0.67 -3.56
N PRO A 14 -14.38 1.55 -2.57
CA PRO A 14 -14.65 2.96 -2.84
C PRO A 14 -13.50 3.64 -3.57
N GLU A 15 -13.80 4.55 -4.49
CA GLU A 15 -12.81 5.30 -5.26
C GLU A 15 -11.82 6.05 -4.37
N ARG A 16 -12.31 6.69 -3.30
CA ARG A 16 -11.45 7.36 -2.29
C ARG A 16 -10.35 6.45 -1.73
N ILE A 17 -10.65 5.16 -1.49
CA ILE A 17 -9.68 4.20 -0.93
C ILE A 17 -8.65 3.84 -2.00
N VAL A 18 -9.13 3.56 -3.21
CA VAL A 18 -8.25 3.17 -4.32
C VAL A 18 -7.33 4.32 -4.71
N HIS A 19 -7.85 5.54 -4.78
CA HIS A 19 -7.08 6.74 -5.15
C HIS A 19 -6.14 7.18 -4.03
N ALA A 20 -6.56 7.12 -2.77
CA ALA A 20 -5.66 7.35 -1.64
C ALA A 20 -4.52 6.33 -1.64
N GLY A 21 -4.83 5.04 -1.84
CA GLY A 21 -3.82 3.98 -1.96
C GLY A 21 -2.90 4.13 -3.16
N ALA A 22 -3.41 4.63 -4.30
CA ALA A 22 -2.61 4.94 -5.47
C ALA A 22 -1.83 6.27 -5.32
N GLY A 23 -2.24 7.14 -4.39
CA GLY A 23 -1.74 8.50 -4.23
C GLY A 23 -2.09 9.44 -5.39
N THR A 24 -3.07 9.09 -6.22
CA THR A 24 -3.50 9.83 -7.42
C THR A 24 -4.85 9.32 -7.93
N ASP A 25 -5.55 10.18 -8.67
CA ASP A 25 -6.74 9.87 -9.46
C ASP A 25 -6.42 9.60 -10.95
N ASP A 26 -5.15 9.66 -11.36
CA ASP A 26 -4.72 9.38 -12.73
C ASP A 26 -5.10 7.94 -13.13
N PRO A 27 -5.91 7.76 -14.19
CA PRO A 27 -6.42 6.45 -14.59
C PRO A 27 -5.36 5.40 -14.90
N ASP A 28 -4.23 5.80 -15.48
CA ASP A 28 -3.19 4.87 -15.91
C ASP A 28 -2.33 4.45 -14.72
N ILE A 29 -2.06 5.37 -13.78
CA ILE A 29 -1.38 5.05 -12.53
C ILE A 29 -2.26 4.16 -11.65
N VAL A 30 -3.55 4.50 -11.51
CA VAL A 30 -4.51 3.67 -10.74
C VAL A 30 -4.65 2.28 -11.37
N ARG A 31 -4.66 2.17 -12.70
CA ARG A 31 -4.63 0.89 -13.40
C ARG A 31 -3.40 0.07 -13.06
N ALA A 32 -2.22 0.68 -13.14
CA ALA A 32 -0.96 0.00 -12.84
C ALA A 32 -0.92 -0.47 -11.38
N TYR A 33 -1.36 0.39 -10.45
CA TYR A 33 -1.51 0.07 -9.03
C TYR A 33 -2.42 -1.15 -8.83
N LEU A 34 -3.66 -1.11 -9.32
CA LEU A 34 -4.61 -2.21 -9.14
C LEU A 34 -4.14 -3.52 -9.78
N ALA A 35 -3.53 -3.46 -10.97
CA ALA A 35 -2.98 -4.63 -11.65
C ALA A 35 -1.86 -5.29 -10.84
N GLN A 36 -0.98 -4.48 -10.27
CA GLN A 36 0.14 -4.94 -9.46
C GLN A 36 -0.32 -5.57 -8.15
N TYR A 37 -1.22 -4.92 -7.41
CA TYR A 37 -1.57 -5.34 -6.05
C TYR A 37 -2.63 -6.42 -6.00
N LEU A 38 -3.62 -6.41 -6.91
CA LEU A 38 -4.73 -7.36 -6.86
C LEU A 38 -4.50 -8.60 -7.72
N ASN A 39 -3.54 -8.53 -8.66
CA ASN A 39 -3.14 -9.62 -9.55
C ASN A 39 -4.34 -10.40 -10.14
N GLY A 40 -5.36 -9.67 -10.55
CA GLY A 40 -6.63 -10.22 -10.98
C GLY A 40 -7.59 -9.14 -11.50
N PRO A 41 -8.76 -9.56 -12.00
CA PRO A 41 -9.68 -8.70 -12.72
C PRO A 41 -10.37 -7.68 -11.82
N VAL A 42 -10.38 -6.43 -12.28
CA VAL A 42 -10.98 -5.29 -11.60
C VAL A 42 -11.86 -4.51 -12.56
N ILE A 43 -13.12 -4.33 -12.17
CA ILE A 43 -14.09 -3.48 -12.86
C ILE A 43 -14.10 -2.12 -12.18
N HIS A 44 -14.16 -1.04 -12.95
CA HIS A 44 -14.49 0.28 -12.41
C HIS A 44 -15.90 0.69 -12.87
N ASP A 45 -16.69 1.14 -11.91
CA ASP A 45 -18.05 1.61 -12.09
C ASP A 45 -18.13 3.10 -11.76
N LEU A 46 -17.83 3.92 -12.78
CA LEU A 46 -17.80 5.38 -12.68
C LEU A 46 -19.13 5.97 -12.20
N GLY A 47 -20.27 5.33 -12.52
CA GLY A 47 -21.59 5.82 -12.11
C GLY A 47 -21.81 5.80 -10.60
N PHE A 48 -21.03 4.99 -9.87
CA PHE A 48 -21.14 4.83 -8.42
C PHE A 48 -19.79 5.04 -7.69
N ALA A 49 -18.79 5.62 -8.36
CA ALA A 49 -17.48 5.96 -7.80
C ALA A 49 -16.83 4.79 -7.03
N ARG A 50 -16.75 3.61 -7.66
CA ARG A 50 -16.24 2.40 -7.01
C ARG A 50 -15.65 1.39 -7.98
N TYR A 51 -14.69 0.64 -7.46
CA TYR A 51 -14.07 -0.50 -8.12
C TYR A 51 -14.60 -1.81 -7.54
N TYR A 52 -14.55 -2.87 -8.34
CA TYR A 52 -14.91 -4.22 -7.94
C TYR A 52 -13.77 -5.16 -8.28
N ALA A 53 -13.06 -5.62 -7.25
CA ALA A 53 -12.09 -6.71 -7.39
C ALA A 53 -12.84 -8.04 -7.36
N LEU A 54 -12.74 -8.84 -8.43
CA LEU A 54 -13.42 -10.13 -8.47
C LEU A 54 -12.54 -11.17 -7.76
N VAL A 55 -13.09 -11.79 -6.73
CA VAL A 55 -12.39 -12.73 -5.83
C VAL A 55 -13.07 -14.10 -5.87
N PRO A 56 -12.40 -15.19 -5.44
CA PRO A 56 -13.00 -16.52 -5.41
C PRO A 56 -14.37 -16.56 -4.69
N PRO A 57 -15.31 -17.39 -5.17
CA PRO A 57 -16.60 -17.56 -4.52
C PRO A 57 -16.42 -18.08 -3.09
N GLY A 58 -17.26 -17.60 -2.16
CA GLY A 58 -17.16 -17.92 -0.73
C GLY A 58 -16.28 -16.94 0.07
N SER A 59 -15.53 -16.06 -0.61
CA SER A 59 -14.77 -14.98 0.04
C SER A 59 -15.67 -14.08 0.89
N ALA A 60 -16.89 -13.78 0.43
CA ALA A 60 -17.84 -12.95 1.15
C ALA A 60 -18.23 -13.54 2.52
N LYS A 61 -18.32 -14.88 2.62
CA LYS A 61 -18.67 -15.58 3.89
C LYS A 61 -17.55 -15.47 4.93
N GLN A 62 -16.31 -15.36 4.44
CA GLN A 62 -15.09 -15.27 5.26
C GLN A 62 -14.65 -13.82 5.50
N TRP A 63 -15.25 -12.85 4.81
CA TRP A 63 -14.90 -11.45 4.92
C TRP A 63 -15.27 -10.91 6.32
N ARG A 64 -14.32 -10.22 6.96
CA ARG A 64 -14.48 -9.67 8.32
C ARG A 64 -14.23 -8.18 8.40
N ALA A 65 -13.59 -7.58 7.40
CA ALA A 65 -13.36 -6.15 7.35
C ALA A 65 -14.70 -5.43 7.18
N LYS A 66 -15.00 -4.50 8.10
CA LYS A 66 -16.27 -3.75 8.11
C LYS A 66 -16.23 -2.47 7.28
N VAL A 67 -15.04 -1.97 6.99
CA VAL A 67 -14.81 -0.73 6.24
C VAL A 67 -15.32 -0.81 4.80
N VAL A 68 -15.26 -2.00 4.19
CA VAL A 68 -15.85 -2.27 2.87
C VAL A 68 -16.52 -3.63 2.84
N GLU A 69 -17.50 -3.79 1.94
CA GLU A 69 -18.24 -5.03 1.76
C GLU A 69 -17.57 -5.95 0.74
N CYS A 70 -17.59 -7.25 1.05
CA CYS A 70 -17.43 -8.30 0.05
C CYS A 70 -18.81 -8.89 -0.27
N LEU A 71 -19.21 -8.75 -1.54
CA LEU A 71 -20.51 -9.12 -2.07
C LEU A 71 -20.46 -10.56 -2.57
N GLY A 72 -21.43 -11.38 -2.14
CA GLY A 72 -21.54 -12.78 -2.52
C GLY A 72 -22.97 -13.16 -2.91
N GLU A 73 -23.35 -14.39 -2.59
CA GLU A 73 -24.64 -15.01 -2.91
C GLU A 73 -25.85 -14.07 -2.68
N GLY A 74 -26.80 -14.06 -3.63
CA GLY A 74 -27.96 -13.17 -3.60
C GLY A 74 -27.72 -11.77 -4.20
N THR A 75 -26.49 -11.46 -4.61
CA THR A 75 -26.14 -10.19 -5.28
C THR A 75 -25.84 -10.39 -6.77
N TYR A 76 -26.13 -9.38 -7.58
CA TYR A 76 -25.82 -9.36 -9.01
C TYR A 76 -24.84 -8.23 -9.33
N LEU A 77 -23.86 -8.51 -10.19
CA LEU A 77 -22.89 -7.52 -10.66
C LEU A 77 -23.00 -7.29 -12.18
N GLY A 78 -22.96 -6.03 -12.59
CA GLY A 78 -22.79 -5.66 -14.00
C GLY A 78 -21.37 -5.95 -14.46
N VAL A 79 -21.18 -7.02 -15.23
CA VAL A 79 -19.87 -7.38 -15.78
C VAL A 79 -19.76 -6.87 -17.23
N PRO A 80 -18.78 -6.00 -17.54
CA PRO A 80 -18.58 -5.51 -18.89
C PRO A 80 -18.13 -6.64 -19.84
N ARG A 81 -18.34 -6.45 -21.15
CA ARG A 81 -17.67 -7.30 -22.15
C ARG A 81 -16.15 -7.20 -21.98
N THR A 82 -15.44 -8.31 -22.17
CA THR A 82 -14.00 -8.43 -21.88
C THR A 82 -13.11 -7.51 -22.71
N ASP A 83 -13.60 -7.04 -23.86
CA ASP A 83 -12.95 -6.08 -24.75
C ASP A 83 -13.07 -4.62 -24.29
N ARG A 84 -13.89 -4.33 -23.27
CA ARG A 84 -14.11 -2.96 -22.78
C ARG A 84 -13.11 -2.56 -21.71
N THR A 85 -11.99 -2.00 -22.11
CA THR A 85 -10.93 -1.49 -21.21
C THR A 85 -10.80 0.03 -21.18
N GLU A 86 -11.50 0.73 -22.07
CA GLU A 86 -11.57 2.19 -22.14
C GLU A 86 -12.54 2.77 -21.09
N GLN A 87 -12.21 3.95 -20.57
CA GLN A 87 -13.10 4.70 -19.69
C GLN A 87 -14.36 5.12 -20.43
N THR A 88 -15.53 4.68 -19.94
CA THR A 88 -16.84 5.08 -20.48
C THR A 88 -17.79 5.46 -19.36
N ARG A 89 -18.95 6.05 -19.67
CA ARG A 89 -20.00 6.28 -18.65
C ARG A 89 -20.59 5.00 -18.07
N ALA A 90 -20.33 3.84 -18.69
CA ALA A 90 -20.70 2.53 -18.16
C ALA A 90 -19.48 1.86 -17.50
N SER A 91 -19.72 0.83 -16.70
CA SER A 91 -18.63 0.07 -16.08
C SER A 91 -17.71 -0.54 -17.13
N TYR A 92 -16.40 -0.56 -16.85
CA TYR A 92 -15.36 -1.06 -17.76
C TYR A 92 -14.26 -1.80 -16.99
N TRP A 93 -13.41 -2.56 -17.69
CA TRP A 93 -12.28 -3.27 -17.10
C TRP A 93 -11.08 -2.33 -16.91
N VAL A 94 -10.74 -2.07 -15.66
CA VAL A 94 -9.44 -1.45 -15.33
C VAL A 94 -8.34 -2.49 -15.39
N VAL A 95 -8.59 -3.68 -14.85
CA VAL A 95 -7.72 -4.83 -15.04
C VAL A 95 -8.56 -5.93 -15.68
N PRO A 96 -8.36 -6.27 -16.96
CA PRO A 96 -9.14 -7.34 -17.59
C PRO A 96 -8.70 -8.71 -17.06
N PRO A 97 -9.57 -9.72 -17.10
CA PRO A 97 -9.20 -11.08 -16.72
C PRO A 97 -8.13 -11.63 -17.68
N ALA A 98 -6.96 -11.98 -17.15
CA ALA A 98 -5.86 -12.54 -17.95
C ALA A 98 -6.13 -13.98 -18.42
N ARG A 99 -6.90 -14.74 -17.64
CA ARG A 99 -7.31 -16.12 -17.95
C ARG A 99 -8.61 -16.47 -17.22
N PRO A 100 -9.39 -17.45 -17.70
CA PRO A 100 -10.57 -17.95 -17.00
C PRO A 100 -10.21 -18.35 -15.56
N GLY A 101 -10.99 -17.87 -14.58
CA GLY A 101 -10.81 -18.17 -13.16
C GLY A 101 -9.57 -17.54 -12.50
N GLY A 102 -8.80 -16.72 -13.21
CA GLY A 102 -7.68 -15.96 -12.62
C GLY A 102 -8.20 -14.76 -11.82
N LEU A 103 -8.81 -15.02 -10.65
CA LEU A 103 -9.44 -14.02 -9.78
C LEU A 103 -8.42 -13.39 -8.81
N CYS A 104 -8.72 -12.20 -8.30
CA CYS A 104 -7.97 -11.53 -7.24
C CYS A 104 -7.99 -12.37 -5.96
N ARG A 105 -6.93 -12.35 -5.15
CA ARG A 105 -7.02 -12.96 -3.80
C ARG A 105 -7.77 -11.99 -2.88
N ALA A 106 -8.64 -12.53 -2.02
CA ALA A 106 -9.36 -11.71 -1.05
C ALA A 106 -8.41 -10.96 -0.09
N GLY A 107 -7.30 -11.60 0.31
CA GLY A 107 -6.28 -10.95 1.15
C GLY A 107 -5.62 -9.74 0.49
N ASP A 108 -5.37 -9.81 -0.82
CA ASP A 108 -4.77 -8.70 -1.57
C ASP A 108 -5.74 -7.52 -1.69
N ALA A 109 -7.04 -7.81 -1.90
CA ALA A 109 -8.09 -6.80 -1.86
C ALA A 109 -8.23 -6.16 -0.48
N LEU A 110 -8.09 -6.94 0.59
CA LEU A 110 -8.11 -6.42 1.95
C LEU A 110 -6.90 -5.51 2.22
N ALA A 111 -5.71 -5.84 1.70
CA ALA A 111 -4.52 -5.01 1.84
C ALA A 111 -4.70 -3.64 1.17
N VAL A 112 -5.27 -3.59 -0.04
CA VAL A 112 -5.62 -2.32 -0.73
C VAL A 112 -6.59 -1.48 0.11
N VAL A 113 -7.60 -2.14 0.72
CA VAL A 113 -8.59 -1.47 1.55
C VAL A 113 -7.96 -0.84 2.79
N ILE A 114 -7.13 -1.59 3.51
CA ILE A 114 -6.49 -1.10 4.73
C ILE A 114 -5.58 0.08 4.41
N ALA A 115 -4.70 -0.06 3.41
CA ALA A 115 -3.78 1.00 3.01
C ALA A 115 -4.52 2.26 2.56
N GLY A 116 -5.50 2.11 1.67
CA GLY A 116 -6.26 3.24 1.16
C GLY A 116 -7.19 3.89 2.18
N ASN A 117 -7.69 3.15 3.17
CA ASN A 117 -8.53 3.72 4.21
C ASN A 117 -7.69 4.48 5.25
N TYR A 118 -6.53 3.96 5.64
CA TYR A 118 -5.62 4.67 6.56
C TYR A 118 -5.16 6.01 5.96
N LEU A 119 -4.74 6.01 4.70
CA LEU A 119 -4.35 7.23 3.97
C LEU A 119 -5.52 8.19 3.70
N ALA A 120 -6.76 7.70 3.78
CA ALA A 120 -7.95 8.54 3.73
C ALA A 120 -8.36 9.07 5.10
N ASP A 121 -7.87 8.46 6.19
CA ASP A 121 -8.20 8.77 7.58
C ASP A 121 -7.09 9.64 8.26
N ASP A 122 -5.90 9.78 7.66
CA ASP A 122 -4.72 10.54 8.13
C ASP A 122 -4.89 12.09 8.18
N GLU A 123 -6.09 12.57 8.53
CA GLU A 123 -6.35 13.94 8.97
C GLU A 123 -6.38 14.11 10.52
N ASP A 124 -6.12 13.09 11.36
CA ASP A 124 -6.08 13.31 12.83
C ASP A 124 -5.28 12.27 13.68
N ASP A 125 -4.76 12.76 14.80
CA ASP A 125 -3.57 12.45 15.64
C ASP A 125 -3.46 11.15 16.53
N GLY A 126 -2.26 10.53 16.58
CA GLY A 126 -1.38 10.33 17.78
C GLY A 126 -1.53 9.23 18.89
N SER A 127 -0.53 8.32 18.99
CA SER A 127 0.35 8.03 20.20
C SER A 127 0.40 6.64 20.96
N MET A 128 1.65 6.24 21.35
CA MET A 128 2.21 5.48 22.54
C MET A 128 2.50 3.92 22.63
N THR A 129 3.81 3.55 22.57
CA THR A 129 4.79 2.79 23.46
C THR A 129 4.69 1.31 24.01
N GLY A 130 5.79 0.50 23.89
CA GLY A 130 6.27 -0.61 24.81
C GLY A 130 6.72 -2.00 24.22
N PRO A 131 7.67 -2.81 24.81
CA PRO A 131 9.08 -3.15 24.37
C PRO A 131 9.39 -4.56 23.72
N ALA A 132 10.69 -4.87 23.47
CA ALA A 132 11.29 -5.75 22.41
C ALA A 132 12.29 -6.87 22.84
N THR A 133 12.90 -7.66 21.90
CA THR A 133 14.27 -8.30 21.98
C THR A 133 14.84 -8.92 20.64
N ASN A 134 15.90 -8.29 20.09
CA ASN A 134 17.27 -8.65 19.58
C ASN A 134 17.68 -9.70 18.49
N ALA A 135 18.30 -9.21 17.40
CA ALA A 135 19.51 -9.71 16.68
C ALA A 135 20.38 -8.48 16.24
N LEU A 136 21.73 -8.59 16.20
CA LEU A 136 22.75 -7.53 15.97
C LEU A 136 22.23 -6.10 15.63
N PRO A 137 22.44 -5.07 16.48
CA PRO A 137 21.74 -3.80 16.33
C PRO A 137 22.15 -3.10 15.02
N LEU A 138 21.15 -2.88 14.16
CA LEU A 138 21.26 -1.89 13.10
C LEU A 138 21.66 -0.55 13.75
N ASP A 139 22.51 0.24 13.08
CA ASP A 139 22.82 1.60 13.53
C ASP A 139 21.63 2.53 13.20
N ILE A 140 20.55 2.36 13.96
CA ILE A 140 19.28 3.07 13.81
C ILE A 140 19.51 4.57 13.96
N THR A 141 20.37 4.97 14.90
CA THR A 141 20.74 6.36 15.15
C THR A 141 21.34 7.02 13.91
N THR A 142 22.31 6.38 13.25
CA THR A 142 22.90 6.91 12.02
C THR A 142 21.88 6.94 10.88
N MET A 143 21.07 5.87 10.72
CA MET A 143 20.05 5.82 9.67
C MET A 143 19.01 6.93 9.83
N HIS A 144 18.54 7.16 11.06
CA HIS A 144 17.60 8.22 11.41
C HIS A 144 18.20 9.60 11.14
N ALA A 145 19.42 9.87 11.65
CA ALA A 145 20.09 11.15 11.47
C ALA A 145 20.37 11.48 9.98
N ASP A 146 20.72 10.49 9.16
CA ASP A 146 20.92 10.68 7.73
C ASP A 146 19.61 11.05 7.00
N ALA A 147 18.49 10.44 7.39
CA ALA A 147 17.18 10.77 6.84
C ALA A 147 16.70 12.17 7.27
N GLU A 148 16.87 12.54 8.54
CA GLU A 148 16.54 13.89 9.03
C GLU A 148 17.36 14.98 8.32
N ARG A 149 18.67 14.78 8.17
CA ARG A 149 19.56 15.72 7.46
C ARG A 149 19.09 15.97 6.03
N LEU A 150 18.58 14.94 5.35
CA LEU A 150 18.05 15.11 4.01
C LEU A 150 16.76 15.95 4.00
N LEU A 151 15.84 15.70 4.94
CA LEU A 151 14.57 16.43 5.04
C LEU A 151 14.77 17.88 5.50
N ALA A 152 15.77 18.15 6.32
CA ALA A 152 16.13 19.48 6.81
C ALA A 152 16.99 20.28 5.80
N ARG A 153 17.36 19.69 4.67
CA ARG A 153 18.24 20.33 3.68
C ARG A 153 17.56 21.55 3.07
N GLY A 154 18.32 22.64 2.96
CA GLY A 154 17.88 23.88 2.31
C GLY A 154 17.72 23.75 0.78
N PRO A 155 17.38 24.86 0.10
CA PRO A 155 16.97 24.86 -1.31
C PRO A 155 18.10 24.59 -2.31
N GLU A 156 19.34 24.40 -1.85
CA GLU A 156 20.46 24.11 -2.74
C GLU A 156 20.28 22.73 -3.39
N PRO A 157 20.36 22.63 -4.74
CA PRO A 157 20.18 21.36 -5.42
C PRO A 157 21.44 20.49 -5.35
N LEU A 158 21.28 19.23 -4.93
CA LEU A 158 22.18 18.11 -5.16
C LEU A 158 22.38 17.84 -6.65
N SER A 159 23.58 17.42 -7.01
CA SER A 159 23.91 16.87 -8.33
C SER A 159 23.21 15.54 -8.59
N ASP A 160 23.18 15.12 -9.86
CA ASP A 160 22.53 13.88 -10.27
C ASP A 160 23.14 12.62 -9.63
N GLU A 161 24.46 12.62 -9.42
CA GLU A 161 25.21 11.54 -8.78
C GLU A 161 24.91 11.47 -7.28
N GLU A 162 24.84 12.63 -6.60
CA GLU A 162 24.47 12.72 -5.20
C GLU A 162 23.02 12.25 -4.99
N LEU A 163 22.09 12.65 -5.87
CA LEU A 163 20.69 12.20 -5.82
C LEU A 163 20.58 10.67 -5.90
N GLU A 164 21.28 10.02 -6.83
CA GLU A 164 21.27 8.57 -6.93
C GLU A 164 21.96 7.89 -5.73
N THR A 165 23.06 8.46 -5.25
CA THR A 165 23.77 7.95 -4.07
C THR A 165 22.88 7.96 -2.83
N VAL A 166 22.20 9.07 -2.57
CA VAL A 166 21.25 9.19 -1.46
C VAL A 166 20.06 8.24 -1.66
N ARG A 167 19.53 8.13 -2.89
CA ARG A 167 18.42 7.21 -3.19
C ARG A 167 18.79 5.76 -2.88
N LEU A 168 19.95 5.30 -3.35
CA LEU A 168 20.41 3.93 -3.12
C LEU A 168 20.66 3.66 -1.63
N ARG A 169 21.23 4.63 -0.91
CA ARG A 169 21.45 4.52 0.54
C ARG A 169 20.15 4.36 1.32
N LEU A 170 19.18 5.25 1.11
CA LEU A 170 17.87 5.18 1.78
C LEU A 170 17.13 3.89 1.47
N ARG A 171 17.24 3.39 0.22
CA ARG A 171 16.68 2.09 -0.15
C ARG A 171 17.34 0.95 0.62
N GLY A 172 18.67 0.98 0.75
CA GLY A 172 19.43 0.02 1.54
C GLY A 172 18.98 0.02 3.01
N TYR A 173 18.81 1.20 3.61
CA TYR A 173 18.27 1.33 4.97
C TYR A 173 16.89 0.69 5.10
N ILE A 174 15.94 1.03 4.22
CA ILE A 174 14.59 0.45 4.24
C ILE A 174 14.63 -1.09 4.10
N GLN A 175 15.49 -1.62 3.23
CA GLN A 175 15.63 -3.07 3.03
C GLN A 175 16.14 -3.80 4.28
N LEU A 176 16.96 -3.14 5.10
CA LEU A 176 17.45 -3.67 6.38
C LEU A 176 16.43 -3.47 7.52
N LEU A 177 15.77 -2.31 7.58
CA LEU A 177 14.84 -1.95 8.65
C LEU A 177 13.51 -2.72 8.59
N ILE A 178 12.98 -3.01 7.40
CA ILE A 178 11.71 -3.74 7.26
C ILE A 178 11.71 -5.08 8.02
N PRO A 179 12.64 -6.02 7.77
CA PRO A 179 12.64 -7.30 8.48
C PRO A 179 12.89 -7.12 9.98
N GLU A 180 13.70 -6.14 10.38
CA GLU A 180 13.96 -5.85 11.80
C GLU A 180 12.68 -5.37 12.52
N VAL A 181 11.94 -4.45 11.89
CA VAL A 181 10.65 -3.96 12.39
C VAL A 181 9.65 -5.12 12.49
N GLU A 182 9.49 -5.92 11.42
CA GLU A 182 8.59 -7.08 11.39
C GLU A 182 8.94 -8.10 12.49
N GLN A 183 10.24 -8.34 12.71
CA GLN A 183 10.73 -9.26 13.74
C GLN A 183 10.51 -8.71 15.15
N SER A 184 10.77 -7.42 15.38
CA SER A 184 10.64 -6.75 16.68
C SER A 184 9.20 -6.79 17.22
N VAL A 185 8.20 -6.80 16.33
CA VAL A 185 6.78 -6.87 16.69
C VAL A 185 6.17 -8.27 16.51
N SER A 186 6.94 -9.24 16.03
CA SER A 186 6.46 -10.63 15.85
C SER A 186 5.96 -11.31 17.14
N PRO A 187 6.50 -11.03 18.35
CA PRO A 187 5.99 -11.61 19.58
C PRO A 187 4.67 -11.00 20.06
N LEU A 188 4.29 -9.83 19.54
CA LEU A 188 3.09 -9.10 19.97
C LEU A 188 1.81 -9.81 19.49
N PRO A 189 0.74 -9.80 20.29
CA PRO A 189 -0.52 -10.45 19.93
C PRO A 189 -1.18 -9.78 18.72
N TRP A 190 -2.13 -10.48 18.10
CA TRP A 190 -2.95 -9.89 17.04
C TRP A 190 -3.90 -8.83 17.63
N GLY A 191 -4.08 -7.70 16.94
CA GLY A 191 -4.85 -6.54 17.43
C GLY A 191 -4.03 -5.57 18.30
N ASP A 192 -2.74 -5.82 18.50
CA ASP A 192 -1.83 -4.90 19.17
C ASP A 192 -1.51 -3.70 18.26
N SER A 193 -1.79 -2.49 18.73
CA SER A 193 -1.64 -1.26 17.94
C SER A 193 -0.18 -1.01 17.52
N ARG A 194 0.81 -1.36 18.35
CA ARG A 194 2.23 -1.22 18.00
C ARG A 194 2.62 -2.18 16.89
N ARG A 195 2.11 -3.42 16.94
CA ARG A 195 2.31 -4.41 15.87
C ARG A 195 1.66 -3.98 14.57
N GLU A 196 0.41 -3.53 14.61
CA GLU A 196 -0.33 -3.09 13.42
C GLU A 196 0.33 -1.87 12.78
N HIS A 197 0.73 -0.88 13.58
CA HIS A 197 1.45 0.29 13.10
C HIS A 197 2.78 -0.09 12.45
N ALA A 198 3.62 -0.88 13.12
CA ALA A 198 4.91 -1.33 12.60
C ALA A 198 4.81 -2.10 11.28
N LEU A 199 3.85 -3.03 11.18
CA LEU A 199 3.60 -3.78 9.94
C LEU A 199 3.06 -2.89 8.82
N THR A 200 2.29 -1.85 9.17
CA THR A 200 1.83 -0.83 8.21
C THR A 200 3.01 -0.02 7.69
N CYS A 201 3.87 0.51 8.58
CA CYS A 201 5.10 1.22 8.21
C CYS A 201 6.01 0.36 7.32
N ALA A 202 6.21 -0.92 7.67
CA ALA A 202 6.95 -1.89 6.86
C ALA A 202 6.30 -2.14 5.49
N GLY A 203 4.97 -2.25 5.45
CA GLY A 203 4.19 -2.38 4.23
C GLY A 203 4.37 -1.18 3.30
N GLU A 204 4.18 0.04 3.80
CA GLU A 204 4.35 1.27 3.03
C GLU A 204 5.78 1.47 2.54
N ALA A 205 6.77 1.23 3.40
CA ALA A 205 8.17 1.35 3.03
C ALA A 205 8.52 0.35 1.91
N ARG A 206 7.99 -0.88 2.00
CA ARG A 206 8.11 -1.88 0.94
C ARG A 206 7.46 -1.39 -0.36
N MET A 207 6.32 -0.71 -0.31
CA MET A 207 5.70 -0.08 -1.51
C MET A 207 6.61 0.99 -2.11
N ARG A 208 7.22 1.85 -1.29
CA ARG A 208 8.10 2.94 -1.74
C ARG A 208 9.41 2.45 -2.35
N LEU A 209 9.86 1.23 -2.04
CA LEU A 209 10.98 0.58 -2.74
C LEU A 209 10.69 0.28 -4.23
N TRP A 210 9.44 0.31 -4.67
CA TRP A 210 9.08 0.12 -6.08
C TRP A 210 9.03 1.42 -6.88
N LEU A 211 9.21 2.58 -6.22
CA LEU A 211 9.31 3.85 -6.91
C LEU A 211 10.55 3.87 -7.82
N GLY A 212 10.32 4.19 -9.09
CA GLY A 212 11.39 4.49 -10.04
C GLY A 212 12.20 5.72 -9.62
N PRO A 213 13.37 5.96 -10.22
CA PRO A 213 14.23 7.08 -9.84
C PRO A 213 13.55 8.44 -10.05
N GLY A 214 12.61 8.54 -11.00
CA GLY A 214 12.02 9.81 -11.44
C GLY A 214 12.78 10.38 -12.64
N ASN A 215 12.06 11.03 -13.56
CA ASN A 215 12.62 11.56 -14.81
C ASN A 215 12.85 13.07 -14.79
N THR A 216 12.45 13.76 -13.72
CA THR A 216 12.64 15.21 -13.52
C THR A 216 13.17 15.46 -12.11
N LEU A 217 13.93 16.55 -11.92
CA LEU A 217 14.49 16.90 -10.61
C LEU A 217 13.42 16.96 -9.50
N PRO A 218 12.25 17.62 -9.65
CA PRO A 218 11.24 17.64 -8.61
C PRO A 218 10.72 16.25 -8.22
N VAL A 219 10.54 15.36 -9.20
CA VAL A 219 10.10 13.98 -8.96
C VAL A 219 11.17 13.19 -8.21
N ARG A 220 12.45 13.33 -8.61
CA ARG A 220 13.59 12.68 -7.93
C ARG A 220 13.68 13.11 -6.46
N TYR A 221 13.54 14.41 -6.17
CA TYR A 221 13.46 14.90 -4.79
C TYR A 221 12.25 14.36 -4.04
N SER A 222 11.08 14.29 -4.68
CA SER A 222 9.91 13.71 -4.02
C SER A 222 10.13 12.23 -3.65
N VAL A 223 10.76 11.45 -4.53
CA VAL A 223 11.12 10.05 -4.26
C VAL A 223 12.07 9.99 -3.06
N LEU A 224 13.12 10.82 -3.03
CA LEU A 224 14.05 10.88 -1.90
C LEU A 224 13.35 11.22 -0.57
N HIS A 225 12.49 12.24 -0.54
CA HIS A 225 11.76 12.62 0.67
C HIS A 225 10.83 11.50 1.16
N ARG A 226 10.17 10.78 0.24
CA ARG A 226 9.30 9.64 0.60
C ARG A 226 10.12 8.48 1.18
N LEU A 227 11.29 8.19 0.60
CA LEU A 227 12.20 7.17 1.14
C LEU A 227 12.75 7.59 2.51
N ALA A 228 13.16 8.85 2.69
CA ALA A 228 13.66 9.34 3.98
C ALA A 228 12.59 9.30 5.08
N ARG A 229 11.35 9.71 4.79
CA ARG A 229 10.23 9.56 5.75
C ARG A 229 9.95 8.10 6.11
N SER A 230 10.16 7.18 5.18
CA SER A 230 10.02 5.75 5.47
C SER A 230 11.14 5.23 6.37
N VAL A 231 12.36 5.75 6.20
CA VAL A 231 13.47 5.44 7.12
C VAL A 231 13.12 5.91 8.52
N LEU A 232 12.69 7.17 8.69
CA LEU A 232 12.28 7.71 9.99
C LEU A 232 11.16 6.87 10.63
N ALA A 233 10.06 6.65 9.92
CA ALA A 233 8.92 5.89 10.43
C ALA A 233 9.29 4.44 10.84
N LEU A 234 10.21 3.80 10.11
CA LEU A 234 10.71 2.47 10.48
C LEU A 234 11.64 2.51 11.69
N CYS A 235 12.54 3.50 11.76
CA CYS A 235 13.40 3.73 12.91
C CYS A 235 12.56 3.96 14.18
N ASP A 236 11.49 4.76 14.10
CA ASP A 236 10.59 5.06 15.22
C ASP A 236 9.79 3.84 15.71
N CYS A 237 9.64 2.81 14.88
CA CYS A 237 9.02 1.55 15.29
C CYS A 237 9.94 0.70 16.19
N LEU A 238 11.26 0.87 16.03
CA LEU A 238 12.27 0.11 16.75
C LEU A 238 12.52 0.71 18.14
N PRO A 239 12.83 -0.12 19.15
CA PRO A 239 13.22 0.37 20.47
C PRO A 239 14.54 1.16 20.39
N GLY A 240 14.69 2.22 21.19
CA GLY A 240 15.95 2.95 21.32
C GLY A 240 17.02 2.12 22.04
N GLU A 241 18.30 2.35 21.72
CA GLU A 241 19.44 1.59 22.28
C GLU A 241 19.60 1.76 23.81
N ASP A 242 18.94 2.74 24.42
CA ASP A 242 19.04 3.05 25.86
C ASP A 242 18.17 2.15 26.78
N GLU A 243 17.45 1.17 26.21
CA GLU A 243 16.64 0.20 26.98
C GLU A 243 17.20 -1.24 26.87
N SER A 244 18.52 -1.41 27.01
CA SER A 244 19.21 -2.72 27.15
C SER A 244 19.75 -2.98 28.55
#